data_AF-A0AAN9B980-F1
#
_entry.id   AF-A0AAN9B980-F1
#
_cell.length_a   1.000
_cell.length_b   1.000
_cell.length_c   1.000
_cell.angle_alpha   90.00
_cell.angle_beta   90.00
_cell.angle_gamma   90.00
#
_symmetry.space_group_name_H-M   'P 1'
#
loop_
_entity.id
_entity.type
_entity.pdbx_description
1 polymer ?
#
loop_
_entity_poly.entity_id
_entity_poly.type
_entity_poly.pdbx_seq_one_letter_code
_entity_poly.pdbx_strand_id
1 'polypeptide(L)'
;MADEKPCPDAFVPEKKWQIEQRWVKQDYYRGSQYPPFSVEPVPYERQRLAGAGMSAEDRALRRQWIKDQQLSPNEPRYVKELTPRNAFRRVYMGLADSIFSKLIPLFGRSPASMMRVVVPRLGLILLVGYWSYYQLKYNPKDWTRSGGFHVFRNKPMILSADKVVPEKKHDDFHDQGFKARAALRDGKTSGQV
;
A
#
# COMPACT_ATOMS: atom_id res chain seq x y z
N MET A 1 -19.53 3.64 -72.81
CA MET A 1 -20.86 4.17 -72.45
C MET A 1 -20.69 4.78 -71.07
N ALA A 2 -20.59 6.10 -71.01
CA ALA A 2 -20.38 6.81 -69.75
C ALA A 2 -21.75 7.04 -69.12
N ASP A 3 -21.93 6.56 -67.90
CA ASP A 3 -23.14 6.81 -67.12
C ASP A 3 -23.21 8.31 -66.80
N GLU A 4 -24.22 8.98 -67.35
CA GLU A 4 -24.52 10.38 -67.07
C GLU A 4 -24.82 10.53 -65.58
N LYS A 5 -24.06 11.39 -64.89
CA LYS A 5 -24.37 11.76 -63.52
C LYS A 5 -25.66 12.57 -63.53
N PRO A 6 -26.69 12.21 -62.74
CA PRO A 6 -27.91 12.99 -62.69
C PRO A 6 -27.61 14.40 -62.20
N CYS A 7 -28.23 15.38 -62.87
CA CYS A 7 -28.20 16.80 -62.50
C CYS A 7 -28.58 16.95 -61.01
N PRO A 8 -27.98 17.88 -60.23
CA PRO A 8 -28.38 18.07 -58.85
C PRO A 8 -29.86 18.46 -58.80
N ASP A 9 -30.71 17.52 -58.35
CA ASP A 9 -32.13 17.74 -58.13
C ASP A 9 -32.32 19.00 -57.28
N ALA A 10 -33.31 19.82 -57.64
CA ALA A 10 -33.67 21.02 -56.89
C ALA A 10 -33.76 20.70 -55.39
N PHE A 11 -33.22 21.58 -54.53
CA PHE A 11 -33.26 21.40 -53.07
C PHE A 11 -34.72 21.31 -52.60
N VAL A 12 -35.23 20.08 -52.48
CA VAL A 12 -36.54 19.83 -51.89
C VAL A 12 -36.36 19.91 -50.38
N PRO A 13 -37.00 20.86 -49.68
CA PRO A 13 -36.89 20.96 -48.24
C PRO A 13 -37.39 19.66 -47.60
N GLU A 14 -36.59 19.12 -46.68
CA GLU A 14 -36.92 17.89 -45.97
C GLU A 14 -38.21 18.07 -45.16
N LYS A 15 -39.03 17.03 -45.13
CA LYS A 15 -40.27 17.05 -44.35
C LYS A 15 -39.94 16.98 -42.86
N LYS A 16 -40.71 17.63 -42.00
CA LYS A 16 -40.50 17.65 -40.53
C LYS A 16 -40.28 16.26 -39.92
N TRP A 17 -41.04 15.26 -40.37
CA TRP A 17 -40.92 13.89 -39.87
C TRP A 17 -39.58 13.22 -40.24
N GLN A 18 -38.96 13.59 -41.36
CA GLN A 18 -37.63 13.08 -41.75
C GLN A 18 -36.55 13.64 -40.82
N ILE A 19 -36.69 14.91 -40.45
CA ILE A 19 -35.81 15.58 -39.49
C ILE A 19 -35.95 14.89 -38.13
N GLU A 20 -37.18 14.70 -37.63
CA GLU A 20 -37.45 14.00 -36.36
C GLU A 20 -36.88 12.57 -36.34
N GLN A 21 -37.07 11.79 -37.41
CA GLN A 21 -36.49 10.45 -37.52
C GLN A 21 -34.97 10.46 -37.44
N ARG A 22 -34.31 11.45 -38.06
CA ARG A 22 -32.85 11.60 -37.99
C ARG A 22 -32.40 11.92 -36.57
N TRP A 23 -33.09 12.84 -35.87
CA TRP A 23 -32.80 13.17 -34.47
C TRP A 23 -32.97 11.96 -33.57
N VAL A 24 -34.05 11.20 -33.70
CA VAL A 24 -34.29 9.96 -32.94
C VAL A 24 -33.18 8.94 -33.21
N LYS A 25 -32.80 8.77 -34.49
CA LYS A 25 -31.71 7.86 -34.86
C LYS A 25 -30.38 8.30 -34.25
N GLN A 26 -30.05 9.58 -34.32
CA GLN A 26 -28.82 10.13 -33.76
C GLN A 26 -28.77 9.97 -32.23
N ASP A 27 -29.89 10.22 -31.54
CA ASP A 27 -29.99 10.02 -30.09
C ASP A 27 -29.83 8.55 -29.70
N TYR A 28 -30.48 7.64 -30.43
CA TYR A 28 -30.35 6.19 -30.21
C TYR A 28 -28.92 5.69 -30.46
N TYR A 29 -28.27 6.15 -31.54
CA TYR A 29 -26.92 5.72 -31.92
C TYR A 29 -25.83 6.44 -31.12
N ARG A 30 -26.16 7.49 -30.35
CA ARG A 30 -25.18 8.28 -29.58
C ARG A 30 -23.99 8.77 -30.43
N GLY A 31 -24.22 9.01 -31.73
CA GLY A 31 -23.20 9.45 -32.69
C GLY A 31 -22.29 8.35 -33.25
N SER A 32 -22.47 7.07 -32.88
CA SER A 32 -21.77 5.96 -33.55
C SER A 32 -22.41 5.59 -34.89
N GLN A 33 -21.65 4.88 -35.74
CA GLN A 33 -22.13 4.37 -37.01
C GLN A 33 -23.15 3.21 -36.84
N TYR A 34 -22.98 2.44 -35.77
CA TYR A 34 -23.79 1.27 -35.43
C TYR A 34 -24.66 1.57 -34.19
N PRO A 35 -25.81 0.88 -34.02
CA PRO A 35 -26.63 1.00 -32.82
C PRO A 35 -25.86 0.51 -31.58
N PRO A 36 -26.25 0.95 -30.36
CA PRO A 36 -25.63 0.49 -29.13
C PRO A 36 -25.80 -1.03 -28.96
N PHE A 37 -24.73 -1.70 -28.51
CA PHE A 37 -24.71 -3.15 -28.26
C PHE A 37 -24.41 -3.44 -26.78
N SER A 38 -24.82 -4.61 -26.29
CA SER A 38 -24.50 -5.06 -24.92
C SER A 38 -23.03 -5.48 -24.82
N VAL A 39 -22.31 -4.94 -23.83
CA VAL A 39 -20.90 -5.26 -23.57
C VAL A 39 -20.74 -6.62 -22.89
N GLU A 40 -21.78 -7.04 -22.15
CA GLU A 40 -21.79 -8.30 -21.42
C GLU A 40 -21.63 -9.49 -22.37
N PRO A 41 -20.87 -10.52 -21.97
CA PRO A 41 -20.75 -11.73 -22.77
C PRO A 41 -22.12 -12.40 -22.86
N VAL A 42 -22.52 -12.78 -24.08
CA VAL A 42 -23.70 -13.64 -24.27
C VAL A 42 -23.47 -14.97 -23.53
N PRO A 43 -24.38 -15.40 -22.66
CA PRO A 43 -24.15 -16.54 -21.76
C PRO A 43 -24.04 -17.88 -22.49
N TYR A 44 -24.59 -17.99 -23.70
CA TYR A 44 -24.55 -19.23 -24.48
C TYR A 44 -24.02 -19.00 -25.90
N GLU A 45 -23.08 -19.84 -26.35
CA GLU A 45 -22.48 -19.74 -27.70
C GLU A 45 -23.52 -19.89 -28.83
N ARG A 46 -24.58 -20.67 -28.60
CA ARG A 46 -25.68 -20.82 -29.56
C ARG A 46 -26.42 -19.51 -29.80
N GLN A 47 -26.54 -18.63 -28.81
CA GLN A 47 -27.15 -17.31 -28.99
C GLN A 47 -26.29 -16.40 -29.88
N ARG A 48 -24.98 -16.68 -29.98
CA ARG A 48 -24.09 -15.99 -30.93
C ARG A 48 -24.30 -16.46 -32.37
N LEU A 49 -24.60 -17.75 -32.58
CA LEU A 49 -24.55 -18.44 -33.88
C LEU A 49 -25.94 -18.76 -34.49
N ALA A 50 -26.99 -18.90 -33.69
CA ALA A 50 -28.30 -19.35 -34.16
C ALA A 50 -29.22 -18.17 -34.52
N GLY A 51 -29.88 -18.24 -35.68
CA GLY A 51 -30.96 -17.33 -36.09
C GLY A 51 -30.56 -15.85 -36.12
N ALA A 52 -31.31 -15.00 -35.40
CA ALA A 52 -31.03 -13.58 -35.17
C ALA A 52 -29.94 -13.37 -34.09
N GLY A 53 -28.81 -14.07 -34.23
CA GLY A 53 -27.66 -13.93 -33.35
C GLY A 53 -26.99 -12.55 -33.49
N MET A 54 -25.71 -12.45 -33.15
CA MET A 54 -24.96 -11.19 -33.29
C MET A 54 -25.07 -10.67 -34.73
N SER A 55 -25.61 -9.45 -34.89
CA SER A 55 -25.64 -8.74 -36.18
C SER A 55 -24.22 -8.54 -36.72
N ALA A 56 -24.10 -8.30 -38.02
CA ALA A 56 -22.82 -7.87 -38.59
C ALA A 56 -22.31 -6.58 -37.93
N GLU A 57 -23.25 -5.72 -37.50
CA GLU A 57 -23.00 -4.48 -36.76
C GLU A 57 -22.42 -4.77 -35.36
N ASP A 58 -23.07 -5.66 -34.60
CA ASP A 58 -22.59 -6.09 -33.27
C ASP A 58 -21.19 -6.70 -33.35
N ARG A 59 -20.90 -7.47 -34.40
CA ARG A 59 -19.57 -8.05 -34.63
C ARG A 59 -18.52 -7.00 -34.97
N ALA A 60 -18.89 -5.93 -35.67
CA ALA A 60 -18.00 -4.80 -35.92
C ALA A 60 -17.67 -4.06 -34.61
N LEU A 61 -18.69 -3.76 -33.81
CA LEU A 61 -18.53 -3.13 -32.51
C LEU A 61 -17.72 -3.98 -31.54
N ARG A 62 -17.95 -5.30 -31.51
CA ARG A 62 -17.16 -6.19 -30.64
C ARG A 62 -15.69 -6.25 -31.06
N ARG A 63 -15.39 -6.22 -32.35
CA ARG A 63 -14.01 -6.13 -32.86
C ARG A 63 -13.35 -4.81 -32.44
N GLN A 64 -14.08 -3.71 -32.53
CA GLN A 64 -13.61 -2.41 -32.06
C GLN A 64 -13.36 -2.42 -30.55
N TRP A 65 -14.32 -2.88 -29.74
CA TRP A 65 -14.19 -2.99 -28.29
C TRP A 65 -12.94 -3.79 -27.88
N ILE A 66 -12.69 -4.94 -28.50
CA ILE A 66 -11.50 -5.76 -28.21
C ILE A 66 -10.21 -5.01 -28.58
N LYS A 67 -10.23 -4.26 -29.67
CA LYS A 67 -9.09 -3.42 -30.06
C LYS A 67 -8.85 -2.28 -29.07
N ASP A 68 -9.92 -1.69 -28.54
CA ASP A 68 -9.86 -0.62 -27.55
C ASP A 68 -9.34 -1.10 -26.18
N GLN A 69 -9.41 -2.41 -25.90
CA GLN A 69 -8.76 -3.01 -24.72
C GLN A 69 -7.23 -3.14 -24.86
N GLN A 70 -6.66 -2.88 -26.04
CA GLN A 70 -5.21 -2.89 -26.21
C GLN A 70 -4.64 -1.60 -25.61
N LEU A 71 -3.92 -1.74 -24.50
CA LEU A 71 -3.22 -0.60 -23.88
C LEU A 71 -2.15 -0.05 -24.82
N SER A 72 -1.87 1.24 -24.68
CA SER A 72 -0.79 1.86 -25.44
C SER A 72 0.58 1.29 -25.03
N PRO A 73 1.59 1.26 -25.91
CA PRO A 73 2.92 0.77 -25.55
C PRO A 73 3.59 1.56 -24.41
N ASN A 74 3.12 2.78 -24.15
CA ASN A 74 3.62 3.66 -23.10
C ASN A 74 2.98 3.37 -21.73
N GLU A 75 1.94 2.55 -21.69
CA GLU A 75 1.26 2.15 -20.47
C GLU A 75 1.71 0.74 -20.07
N PRO A 76 1.98 0.48 -18.78
CA PRO A 76 1.79 1.35 -17.62
C PRO A 76 2.96 2.32 -17.38
N ARG A 77 2.65 3.62 -17.21
CA ARG A 77 3.65 4.65 -16.89
C ARG A 77 3.87 4.73 -15.38
N TYR A 78 5.01 4.22 -14.90
CA TYR A 78 5.36 4.31 -13.48
C TYR A 78 5.88 5.70 -13.11
N VAL A 79 5.03 6.53 -12.52
CA VAL A 79 5.41 7.84 -11.99
C VAL A 79 5.87 7.68 -10.54
N LYS A 80 7.15 7.96 -10.28
CA LYS A 80 7.75 7.84 -8.93
C LYS A 80 7.07 8.74 -7.89
N GLU A 81 6.50 9.85 -8.34
CA GLU A 81 5.84 10.85 -7.49
C GLU A 81 4.49 10.37 -6.94
N LEU A 82 3.79 9.46 -7.62
CA LEU A 82 2.52 8.89 -7.14
C LEU A 82 2.72 7.97 -5.92
N THR A 83 3.92 7.44 -5.72
CA THR A 83 4.23 6.54 -4.59
C THR A 83 5.52 6.98 -3.87
N PRO A 84 5.51 8.16 -3.21
CA PRO A 84 6.69 8.69 -2.57
C PRO A 84 7.15 7.77 -1.44
N ARG A 85 8.46 7.50 -1.37
CA ARG A 85 9.07 6.73 -0.28
C ARG A 85 9.83 7.66 0.67
N ASN A 86 9.70 7.41 1.97
CA ASN A 86 10.48 8.10 3.00
C ASN A 86 11.99 7.95 2.76
N ALA A 87 12.80 8.93 3.14
CA ALA A 87 14.25 8.91 2.93
C ALA A 87 14.92 7.66 3.53
N PHE A 88 14.61 7.33 4.79
CA PHE A 88 15.07 6.10 5.43
C PHE A 88 14.70 4.85 4.63
N ARG A 89 13.47 4.81 4.09
CA ARG A 89 13.00 3.71 3.26
C ARG A 89 13.77 3.58 1.96
N ARG A 90 14.18 4.69 1.35
CA ARG A 90 15.04 4.66 0.16
C ARG A 90 16.42 4.11 0.47
N VAL A 91 17.02 4.50 1.59
CA VAL A 91 18.38 4.08 1.96
C VAL A 91 18.40 2.58 2.29
N TYR A 92 17.58 2.11 3.23
CA TYR A 92 17.67 0.71 3.63
C TYR A 92 17.16 -0.25 2.53
N MET A 93 16.12 0.14 1.77
CA MET A 93 15.70 -0.67 0.63
C MET A 93 16.74 -0.61 -0.49
N GLY A 94 17.33 0.54 -0.79
CA GLY A 94 18.36 0.66 -1.83
C GLY A 94 19.56 -0.26 -1.58
N LEU A 95 20.01 -0.36 -0.32
CA LEU A 95 21.07 -1.28 0.06
C LEU A 95 20.64 -2.75 -0.18
N ALA A 96 19.49 -3.18 0.32
CA ALA A 96 18.97 -4.52 0.07
C ALA A 96 18.78 -4.80 -1.44
N ASP A 97 18.24 -3.85 -2.19
CA ASP A 97 17.98 -3.94 -3.62
C ASP A 97 19.26 -4.22 -4.41
N SER A 98 20.34 -3.50 -4.09
CA SER A 98 21.65 -3.66 -4.73
C SER A 98 22.31 -5.01 -4.46
N ILE A 99 22.10 -5.56 -3.26
CA ILE A 99 22.66 -6.86 -2.87
C ILE A 99 21.86 -7.97 -3.54
N PHE A 100 20.53 -7.96 -3.36
CA PHE A 100 19.68 -9.05 -3.82
C PHE A 100 19.50 -9.06 -5.34
N SER A 101 19.60 -7.92 -6.04
CA SER A 101 19.62 -7.92 -7.51
C SER A 101 20.83 -8.67 -8.07
N LYS A 102 22.00 -8.56 -7.42
CA LYS A 102 23.21 -9.31 -7.80
C LYS A 102 23.15 -10.79 -7.43
N LEU A 103 22.30 -11.16 -6.46
CA LEU A 103 22.09 -12.54 -6.01
C LEU A 103 20.98 -13.28 -6.76
N ILE A 104 20.20 -12.59 -7.63
CA ILE A 104 19.20 -13.20 -8.51
C ILE A 104 19.75 -14.41 -9.31
N PRO A 105 20.94 -14.36 -9.96
CA PRO A 105 21.44 -15.50 -10.73
C PRO A 105 21.74 -16.73 -9.87
N LEU A 106 21.99 -16.57 -8.56
CA LEU A 106 22.31 -17.68 -7.66
C LEU A 106 21.06 -18.37 -7.12
N PHE A 107 20.09 -17.59 -6.64
CA PHE A 107 18.89 -18.13 -5.97
C PHE A 107 17.69 -18.26 -6.89
N GLY A 108 17.65 -17.52 -8.01
CA GLY A 108 16.47 -17.34 -8.83
C GLY A 108 15.59 -16.17 -8.37
N ARG A 109 14.67 -15.73 -9.24
CA ARG A 109 13.89 -14.48 -9.04
C ARG A 109 12.96 -14.52 -7.83
N SER A 110 12.27 -15.64 -7.61
CA SER A 110 11.28 -15.78 -6.53
C SER A 110 11.91 -15.70 -5.13
N PRO A 111 12.89 -16.56 -4.77
CA PRO A 111 13.49 -16.50 -3.44
C PRO A 111 14.31 -15.23 -3.21
N ALA A 112 15.00 -14.70 -4.24
CA ALA A 112 15.71 -13.42 -4.12
C ALA A 112 14.76 -12.25 -3.81
N SER A 113 13.57 -12.23 -4.41
CA SER A 113 12.53 -11.23 -4.12
C SER A 113 12.02 -11.35 -2.69
N MET A 114 11.82 -12.57 -2.20
CA MET A 114 11.42 -12.80 -0.81
C MET A 114 12.50 -12.35 0.18
N MET A 115 13.75 -12.76 -0.03
CA MET A 115 14.88 -12.41 0.85
C MET A 115 15.12 -10.90 0.89
N ARG A 116 14.95 -10.20 -0.23
CA ARG A 116 15.02 -8.74 -0.32
C ARG A 116 14.06 -8.02 0.63
N VAL A 117 12.94 -8.64 1.00
CA VAL A 117 11.98 -8.06 1.95
C VAL A 117 12.25 -8.54 3.38
N VAL A 118 12.53 -9.84 3.55
CA VAL A 118 12.67 -10.48 4.87
C VAL A 118 13.95 -10.05 5.57
N VAL A 119 15.10 -10.11 4.87
CA VAL A 119 16.42 -9.84 5.45
C VAL A 119 16.56 -8.44 6.04
N PRO A 120 16.21 -7.34 5.33
CA PRO A 120 16.35 -6.01 5.94
C PRO A 120 15.38 -5.78 7.11
N ARG A 121 14.19 -6.40 7.10
CA ARG A 121 13.24 -6.30 8.21
C ARG A 121 13.76 -7.01 9.46
N LEU A 122 14.21 -8.25 9.31
CA LEU A 122 14.81 -9.00 10.40
C LEU A 122 16.08 -8.32 10.91
N GLY A 123 16.93 -7.82 10.01
CA GLY A 123 18.14 -7.08 10.38
C GLY A 123 17.84 -5.83 11.22
N LEU A 124 16.82 -5.05 10.84
CA LEU A 124 16.40 -3.88 11.63
C LEU A 124 15.82 -4.27 13.00
N ILE A 125 15.00 -5.33 13.06
CA ILE A 125 14.43 -5.81 14.33
C ILE A 125 15.56 -6.25 15.27
N LEU A 126 16.53 -7.01 14.78
CA LEU A 126 17.66 -7.48 15.58
C LEU A 126 18.55 -6.32 16.03
N LEU A 127 18.84 -5.36 15.15
CA LEU A 127 19.65 -4.19 15.47
C LEU A 127 18.99 -3.34 16.55
N VAL A 128 17.70 -3.01 16.38
CA VAL A 128 16.94 -2.21 17.37
C VAL A 128 16.80 -2.97 18.67
N GLY A 129 16.51 -4.28 18.63
CA GLY A 129 16.40 -5.12 19.81
C GLY A 129 17.71 -5.19 20.61
N TYR A 130 18.84 -5.45 19.93
CA TYR A 130 20.15 -5.49 20.56
C TYR A 130 20.57 -4.13 21.13
N TRP A 131 20.37 -3.06 20.37
CA TRP A 131 20.64 -1.70 20.84
C TRP A 131 19.82 -1.36 22.08
N SER A 132 18.52 -1.65 22.06
CA SER A 132 17.62 -1.40 23.19
C SER A 132 18.04 -2.21 24.43
N TYR A 133 18.34 -3.50 24.25
CA TYR A 133 18.83 -4.35 25.33
C TYR A 133 20.11 -3.81 25.96
N TYR A 134 21.09 -3.42 25.12
CA TYR A 134 22.35 -2.86 25.60
C TYR A 134 22.13 -1.56 26.38
N GLN A 135 21.29 -0.66 25.86
CA GLN A 135 20.97 0.60 26.54
C GLN A 135 20.28 0.36 27.90
N LEU A 136 19.30 -0.55 27.95
CA LEU A 136 18.60 -0.87 29.20
C LEU A 136 19.51 -1.53 30.24
N LYS A 137 20.47 -2.36 29.81
CA LYS A 137 21.35 -3.11 30.70
C LYS A 137 22.48 -2.25 31.28
N TYR A 138 23.11 -1.41 30.46
CA TYR A 138 24.33 -0.70 30.86
C TYR A 138 24.12 0.79 31.13
N ASN A 139 22.99 1.36 30.68
CA ASN A 139 22.64 2.76 30.92
C ASN A 139 21.28 2.91 31.63
N PRO A 140 21.04 2.20 32.76
CA PRO A 140 19.88 2.51 33.59
C PRO A 140 20.02 3.92 34.16
N LYS A 141 18.88 4.59 34.34
CA LYS A 141 18.85 5.90 34.97
C LYS A 141 18.98 5.77 36.48
N ASP A 142 20.15 6.16 36.99
CA ASP A 142 20.45 6.26 38.41
C ASP A 142 20.34 7.71 38.91
N TRP A 143 20.19 7.89 40.22
CA TRP A 143 20.13 9.22 40.85
C TRP A 143 21.34 10.12 40.56
N THR A 144 22.50 9.54 40.19
CA THR A 144 23.74 10.27 39.87
C THR A 144 23.79 10.79 38.43
N ARG A 145 22.89 10.32 37.55
CA ARG A 145 22.94 10.60 36.11
C ARG A 145 21.64 11.27 35.66
N SER A 146 21.76 12.33 34.87
CA SER A 146 20.59 13.03 34.32
C SER A 146 19.89 12.24 33.20
N GLY A 147 20.65 11.48 32.40
CA GLY A 147 20.18 10.69 31.26
C GLY A 147 19.97 9.20 31.57
N GLY A 148 19.46 8.47 30.57
CA GLY A 148 19.21 7.02 30.64
C GLY A 148 17.72 6.68 30.65
N PHE A 149 17.43 5.40 30.46
CA PHE A 149 16.06 4.89 30.51
C PHE A 149 15.60 4.68 31.95
N HIS A 150 14.41 5.19 32.27
CA HIS A 150 13.74 4.89 33.52
C HIS A 150 13.09 3.51 33.43
N VAL A 151 13.61 2.54 34.18
CA VAL A 151 13.10 1.17 34.19
C VAL A 151 12.37 0.94 35.50
N PHE A 152 11.04 0.88 35.43
CA PHE A 152 10.20 0.53 36.57
C PHE A 152 9.87 -0.96 36.54
N ARG A 153 10.06 -1.64 37.67
CA ARG A 153 9.61 -3.01 37.83
C ARG A 153 8.35 -3.03 38.68
N ASN A 154 7.26 -3.52 38.10
CA ASN A 154 6.04 -3.76 38.86
C ASN A 154 6.26 -4.91 39.84
N LYS A 155 5.55 -4.84 40.97
CA LYS A 155 5.53 -5.93 41.94
C LYS A 155 5.00 -7.20 41.26
N PRO A 156 5.59 -8.38 41.52
CA PRO A 156 5.06 -9.62 40.97
C PRO A 156 3.64 -9.86 41.49
N MET A 157 2.78 -10.45 40.66
CA MET A 157 1.48 -10.92 41.09
C MET A 157 1.66 -12.08 42.08
N ILE A 158 1.01 -11.99 43.24
CA ILE A 158 1.09 -12.99 44.29
C ILE A 158 -0.24 -13.74 44.30
N LEU A 159 -0.21 -15.00 43.86
CA LEU A 159 -1.41 -15.86 43.76
C LEU A 159 -1.57 -16.79 44.96
N SER A 160 -0.48 -17.15 45.63
CA SER A 160 -0.46 -18.09 46.75
C SER A 160 -0.13 -17.36 48.05
N ALA A 161 -0.82 -17.73 49.12
CA ALA A 161 -0.61 -17.15 50.45
C ALA A 161 0.80 -17.37 51.02
N ASP A 162 1.55 -18.37 50.52
CA ASP A 162 2.92 -18.67 50.96
C ASP A 162 3.97 -17.59 50.63
N LYS A 163 3.69 -16.72 49.65
CA LYS A 163 4.63 -15.64 49.32
C LYS A 163 4.35 -14.42 50.19
N VAL A 164 5.19 -14.23 51.20
CA VAL A 164 5.17 -13.05 52.07
C VAL A 164 5.44 -11.79 51.26
N VAL A 165 4.51 -10.84 51.29
CA VAL A 165 4.71 -9.51 50.71
C VAL A 165 5.67 -8.73 51.61
N PRO A 166 6.76 -8.13 51.10
CA PRO A 166 7.57 -7.25 51.92
C PRO A 166 6.73 -6.05 52.36
N GLU A 167 6.73 -5.77 53.66
CA GLU A 167 6.03 -4.63 54.23
C GLU A 167 6.66 -3.33 53.71
N LYS A 168 5.81 -2.41 53.21
CA LYS A 168 6.26 -1.14 52.66
C LYS A 168 6.54 -0.17 53.81
N LYS A 169 7.80 0.27 53.95
CA LYS A 169 8.15 1.34 54.90
C LYS A 169 7.65 2.70 54.41
N HIS A 170 7.39 3.63 55.33
CA HIS A 170 6.87 4.96 54.99
C HIS A 170 7.80 5.75 54.05
N ASP A 171 9.11 5.51 54.15
CA ASP A 171 10.17 6.15 53.37
C ASP A 171 10.51 5.37 52.08
N ASP A 172 9.81 4.28 51.78
CA ASP A 172 10.08 3.39 50.65
C ASP A 172 9.47 3.91 49.34
N PHE A 173 10.18 4.88 48.73
CA PHE A 173 9.88 5.48 47.44
C PHE A 173 10.84 4.98 46.36
N HIS A 174 10.45 5.15 45.09
CA HIS A 174 11.33 4.85 43.96
C HIS A 174 12.47 5.87 43.89
N ASP A 175 13.60 5.52 44.47
CA ASP A 175 14.72 6.42 44.75
C ASP A 175 15.88 6.30 43.74
N GLN A 176 15.70 5.52 42.66
CA GLN A 176 16.72 5.28 41.63
C GLN A 176 18.08 4.84 42.22
N GLY A 177 18.04 4.01 43.29
CA GLY A 177 19.24 3.51 43.95
C GLY A 177 19.91 4.51 44.90
N PHE A 178 19.26 5.62 45.24
CA PHE A 178 19.80 6.64 46.15
C PHE A 178 20.09 6.11 47.55
N LYS A 179 19.27 5.20 48.09
CA LYS A 179 19.52 4.53 49.39
C LYS A 179 20.72 3.60 49.36
N ALA A 180 21.10 3.08 48.19
CA ALA A 180 22.25 2.20 48.03
C ALA A 180 23.60 2.96 47.97
N ARG A 181 23.58 4.29 48.03
CA ARG A 181 24.80 5.11 47.96
C ARG A 181 25.70 4.91 49.18
N ALA A 182 27.01 4.93 48.96
CA ALA A 182 28.00 5.03 50.03
C ALA A 182 28.28 6.49 50.45
N ALA A 183 28.11 7.44 49.52
CA ALA A 183 28.38 8.85 49.79
C ALA A 183 27.25 9.53 50.60
N LEU A 184 27.61 10.41 51.55
CA LEU A 184 26.66 11.22 52.33
C LEU A 184 25.65 10.39 53.15
N ARG A 185 26.08 9.23 53.68
CA ARG A 185 25.27 8.40 54.57
C ARG A 185 25.30 8.87 56.02
N ASP A 186 26.46 9.35 56.47
CA ASP A 186 26.73 9.80 57.84
C ASP A 186 26.87 11.33 57.95
N GLY A 187 26.40 12.06 56.94
CA GLY A 187 26.49 13.53 56.93
C GLY A 187 25.65 14.12 58.06
N LYS A 188 26.32 14.60 59.12
CA LYS A 188 25.67 15.40 60.17
C LYS A 188 25.02 16.61 59.50
N THR A 189 23.69 16.69 59.55
CA THR A 189 22.99 17.90 59.20
C THR A 189 23.35 18.96 60.25
N SER A 190 23.60 20.19 59.82
CA SER A 190 24.09 21.31 60.65
C SER A 190 23.14 21.75 61.79
N GLY A 191 22.07 20.98 62.05
CA GLY A 191 21.07 21.23 63.09
C GLY A 191 20.99 20.16 64.18
N GLN A 192 21.94 19.22 64.27
CA GLN A 192 22.08 18.31 65.41
C GLN A 192 23.35 18.64 66.19
N VAL A 193 23.23 19.62 67.10
CA VAL A 193 24.11 19.84 68.26
C VAL A 193 23.29 19.55 69.51
#